data_AF-A0A849IAT7-F1
#
_entry.id   AF-A0A849IAT7-F1
#
_cell.length_a   1.000
_cell.length_b   1.000
_cell.length_c   1.000
_cell.angle_alpha   90.00
_cell.angle_beta   90.00
_cell.angle_gamma   90.00
#
_symmetry.space_group_name_H-M   'P 1'
#
loop_
_entity.id
_entity.type
_entity.pdbx_description
1 polymer ?
#
loop_
_entity_poly.entity_id
_entity_poly.type
_entity_poly.pdbx_seq_one_letter_code
_entity_poly.pdbx_strand_id
1 'polypeptide(L)'
;MAAIRVSASDIDSFRYFLADEDGDLAGLLARLRREEPPSEAMLAGSALHAALETCRDGSLDEIVSDGFRFTFAFDEELDIPPTREMKATREYEIGEHTVTLVGKVDAVLGRRIDDHKFTSRYDAERFLGSYQWRAYLDIFGADLFRWNVFEGREVGERHYTITSLHKLTMHRYPGMGDDIRRELSAFVDFLAVHMPEKLS
;
A
#
# COMPACT_ATOMS: atom_id res chain seq x y z
N MET A 1 27.07 -9.63 5.85
CA MET A 1 25.65 -9.84 5.56
C MET A 1 25.15 -8.59 4.91
N ALA A 2 24.71 -8.67 3.66
CA ALA A 2 24.11 -7.53 2.98
C ALA A 2 22.67 -7.36 3.49
N ALA A 3 22.31 -6.13 3.84
CA ALA A 3 20.98 -5.80 4.35
C ALA A 3 20.10 -5.32 3.18
N ILE A 4 19.13 -6.13 2.79
CA ILE A 4 18.21 -5.82 1.70
C ILE A 4 17.02 -5.09 2.30
N ARG A 5 16.74 -3.88 1.83
CA ARG A 5 15.57 -3.13 2.27
C ARG A 5 14.48 -3.18 1.21
N VAL A 6 13.34 -3.75 1.56
CA VAL A 6 12.21 -3.98 0.65
C VAL A 6 10.93 -3.43 1.23
N SER A 7 10.07 -2.84 0.39
CA SER A 7 8.75 -2.38 0.80
C SER A 7 7.66 -3.38 0.41
N ALA A 8 6.52 -3.33 1.09
CA ALA A 8 5.38 -4.17 0.73
C ALA A 8 4.91 -3.97 -0.73
N SER A 9 5.05 -2.76 -1.28
CA SER A 9 4.72 -2.46 -2.69
C SER A 9 5.73 -3.04 -3.70
N ASP A 10 6.98 -3.28 -3.30
CA ASP A 10 7.94 -4.00 -4.13
C ASP A 10 7.52 -5.46 -4.31
N ILE A 11 7.09 -6.10 -3.22
CA ILE A 11 6.60 -7.48 -3.23
C ILE A 11 5.32 -7.58 -4.07
N ASP A 12 4.40 -6.63 -3.95
CA ASP A 12 3.21 -6.58 -4.80
C ASP A 12 3.55 -6.40 -6.28
N SER A 13 4.52 -5.53 -6.61
CA SER A 13 4.96 -5.32 -7.98
C SER A 13 5.56 -6.60 -8.58
N PHE A 14 6.37 -7.32 -7.80
CA PHE A 14 6.93 -8.60 -8.19
C PHE A 14 5.85 -9.67 -8.40
N ARG A 15 4.91 -9.80 -7.46
CA ARG A 15 3.80 -10.75 -7.58
C ARG A 15 2.92 -10.47 -8.79
N TYR A 16 2.64 -9.21 -9.07
CA TYR A 16 1.90 -8.80 -10.26
C TYR A 16 2.64 -9.23 -11.53
N PHE A 17 3.94 -8.97 -11.61
CA PHE A 17 4.78 -9.41 -12.73
C PHE A 17 4.76 -10.93 -12.92
N LEU A 18 4.83 -11.72 -11.83
CA LEU A 18 4.78 -13.19 -11.94
C LEU A 18 3.40 -13.72 -12.39
N ALA A 19 2.33 -12.98 -12.11
CA ALA A 19 0.98 -13.38 -12.47
C ALA A 19 0.59 -12.98 -13.90
N ASP A 20 1.37 -12.08 -14.52
CA ASP A 20 1.15 -11.59 -15.87
C ASP A 20 1.94 -12.43 -16.88
N GLU A 21 1.23 -13.13 -17.78
CA GLU A 21 1.85 -13.98 -18.81
C GLU A 21 2.73 -13.18 -19.78
N ASP A 22 2.40 -11.90 -19.99
CA ASP A 22 3.15 -10.96 -20.84
C ASP A 22 3.98 -9.97 -20.00
N GLY A 23 4.32 -10.35 -18.75
CA GLY A 23 4.96 -9.48 -17.77
C GLY A 23 6.18 -8.72 -18.29
N ASP A 24 6.14 -7.39 -18.16
CA ASP A 24 7.24 -6.51 -18.57
C ASP A 24 8.36 -6.50 -17.50
N LEU A 25 9.39 -7.30 -17.74
CA LEU A 25 10.57 -7.36 -16.87
C LEU A 25 11.29 -6.01 -16.81
N ALA A 26 11.41 -5.29 -17.92
CA ALA A 26 12.12 -4.01 -17.94
C ALA A 26 11.37 -2.97 -17.09
N GLY A 27 10.04 -2.91 -17.22
CA GLY A 27 9.18 -2.07 -16.39
C GLY A 27 9.25 -2.43 -14.89
N LEU A 28 9.25 -3.73 -14.54
CA LEU A 28 9.44 -4.15 -13.15
C LEU A 28 10.79 -3.65 -12.60
N LEU A 29 11.88 -3.84 -13.34
CA LEU A 29 13.22 -3.44 -12.90
C LEU A 29 13.32 -1.92 -12.72
N ALA A 30 12.78 -1.13 -13.65
CA ALA A 30 12.73 0.34 -13.54
C ALA A 30 11.96 0.79 -12.29
N ARG A 31 10.81 0.16 -12.02
CA ARG A 31 10.01 0.43 -10.82
C ARG A 31 10.73 0.07 -9.52
N LEU A 32 11.40 -1.08 -9.49
CA LEU A 32 12.21 -1.49 -8.34
C LEU A 32 13.40 -0.54 -8.13
N ARG A 33 13.96 0.07 -9.19
CA ARG A 33 15.00 1.11 -9.10
C ARG A 33 14.47 2.51 -8.77
N ARG A 34 13.15 2.71 -8.75
CA ARG A 34 12.49 4.02 -8.54
C ARG A 34 12.80 5.02 -9.65
N GLU A 35 12.93 4.53 -10.88
CA GLU A 35 13.22 5.36 -12.06
C GLU A 35 11.97 5.97 -12.69
N GLU A 36 10.79 5.44 -12.38
CA GLU A 36 9.51 5.94 -12.89
C GLU A 36 8.97 7.09 -12.01
N PRO A 37 8.64 8.25 -12.60
CA PRO A 37 7.93 9.29 -11.87
C PRO A 37 6.49 8.84 -11.53
N PRO A 38 5.89 9.38 -10.45
CA PRO A 38 4.51 9.08 -10.11
C PRO A 38 3.56 9.56 -11.22
N SER A 39 2.52 8.78 -11.50
CA SER A 39 1.43 9.21 -12.40
C SER A 39 0.51 10.23 -11.71
N GLU A 40 -0.27 10.99 -12.48
CA GLU A 40 -1.26 11.92 -11.92
C GLU A 40 -2.26 11.21 -10.98
N ALA A 41 -2.65 9.97 -11.27
CA ALA A 41 -3.49 9.18 -10.37
C ALA A 41 -2.80 8.87 -9.03
N MET A 42 -1.49 8.58 -9.05
CA MET A 42 -0.70 8.39 -7.82
C MET A 42 -0.54 9.69 -7.04
N LEU A 43 -0.36 10.82 -7.73
CA LEU A 43 -0.31 12.15 -7.12
C LEU A 43 -1.64 12.50 -6.46
N ALA A 44 -2.77 12.30 -7.14
CA ALA A 44 -4.10 12.50 -6.58
C ALA A 44 -4.34 11.62 -5.35
N GLY A 45 -3.99 10.32 -5.41
CA GLY A 45 -4.08 9.44 -4.25
C GLY A 45 -3.23 9.91 -3.07
N SER A 46 -1.99 10.33 -3.33
CA SER A 46 -1.08 10.84 -2.29
C SER A 46 -1.61 12.13 -1.66
N ALA A 47 -2.15 13.05 -2.46
CA ALA A 47 -2.76 14.28 -1.99
C ALA A 47 -3.99 14.00 -1.12
N LEU A 48 -4.82 13.01 -1.48
CA LEU A 48 -5.94 12.59 -0.65
C LEU A 48 -5.45 12.06 0.71
N HIS A 49 -4.42 11.21 0.72
CA HIS A 49 -3.85 10.69 1.98
C HIS A 49 -3.30 11.81 2.87
N ALA A 50 -2.55 12.75 2.30
CA ALA A 50 -2.03 13.91 3.03
C ALA A 50 -3.16 14.77 3.65
N ALA A 51 -4.27 14.93 2.93
CA ALA A 51 -5.44 15.62 3.44
C ALA A 51 -6.10 14.85 4.61
N LEU A 52 -6.22 13.52 4.48
CA LEU A 52 -6.80 12.65 5.52
C LEU A 52 -5.90 12.54 6.75
N GLU A 53 -4.58 12.64 6.60
CA GLU A 53 -3.63 12.65 7.72
C GLU A 53 -3.96 13.76 8.72
N THR A 54 -4.37 14.93 8.23
CA THR A 54 -4.60 16.13 9.06
C THR A 54 -6.08 16.43 9.32
N CYS A 55 -7.00 15.67 8.74
CA CYS A 55 -8.43 15.91 8.91
C CYS A 55 -8.90 15.58 10.33
N ARG A 56 -9.87 16.35 10.83
CA ARG A 56 -10.55 16.04 12.09
C ARG A 56 -11.75 15.14 11.82
N ASP A 57 -12.18 14.42 12.85
CA ASP A 57 -13.39 13.60 12.80
C ASP A 57 -14.61 14.45 12.43
N GLY A 58 -15.51 13.88 11.62
CA GLY A 58 -16.74 14.52 11.16
C GLY A 58 -17.02 14.31 9.67
N SER A 59 -18.11 14.92 9.18
CA SER A 59 -18.42 14.96 7.75
C SER A 59 -17.42 15.86 7.02
N LEU A 60 -16.79 15.33 5.97
CA LEU A 60 -15.95 16.12 5.07
C LEU A 60 -16.81 16.50 3.86
N ASP A 61 -17.04 17.79 3.63
CA ASP A 61 -17.71 18.26 2.41
C ASP A 61 -16.69 18.44 1.27
N GLU A 62 -15.56 19.07 1.61
CA GLU A 62 -14.47 19.36 0.69
C GLU A 62 -13.13 19.40 1.43
N ILE A 63 -12.09 18.85 0.81
CA ILE A 63 -10.70 19.01 1.25
C ILE A 63 -9.78 19.34 0.08
N VAL A 64 -8.69 20.03 0.38
CA VAL A 64 -7.68 20.45 -0.61
C VAL A 64 -6.30 20.12 -0.06
N SER A 65 -5.47 19.45 -0.85
CA SER A 65 -4.06 19.19 -0.53
C SER A 65 -3.24 19.11 -1.81
N ASP A 66 -2.01 19.60 -1.78
CA ASP A 66 -1.03 19.49 -2.88
C ASP A 66 -1.55 19.94 -4.26
N GLY A 67 -2.46 20.92 -4.28
CA GLY A 67 -3.08 21.42 -5.51
C GLY A 67 -4.22 20.54 -6.06
N PHE A 68 -4.62 19.51 -5.34
CA PHE A 68 -5.79 18.67 -5.63
C PHE A 68 -6.96 19.06 -4.75
N ARG A 69 -8.17 19.04 -5.31
CA ARG A 69 -9.44 19.29 -4.63
C ARG A 69 -10.28 18.02 -4.63
N PHE A 70 -10.83 17.66 -3.48
CA PHE A 70 -11.71 16.52 -3.32
C PHE A 70 -13.03 16.98 -2.70
N THR A 71 -14.13 16.81 -3.43
CA THR A 71 -15.48 17.05 -2.93
C THR A 71 -16.12 15.70 -2.61
N PHE A 72 -16.68 15.54 -1.42
CA PHE A 72 -17.32 14.30 -1.01
C PHE A 72 -18.83 14.38 -1.25
N ALA A 73 -19.35 13.41 -1.98
CA ALA A 73 -20.76 13.30 -2.36
C ALA A 73 -21.38 12.02 -1.78
N PHE A 74 -20.97 11.65 -0.56
CA PHE A 74 -21.54 10.55 0.21
C PHE A 74 -21.79 11.00 1.65
N ASP A 75 -22.75 10.36 2.31
CA ASP A 75 -23.15 10.66 3.70
C ASP A 75 -22.69 9.52 4.62
N GLU A 76 -21.37 9.42 4.80
CA GLU A 76 -20.74 8.48 5.72
C GLU A 76 -19.75 9.20 6.62
N GLU A 77 -19.72 8.81 7.88
CA GLU A 77 -18.74 9.30 8.84
C GLU A 77 -17.38 8.59 8.62
N LEU A 78 -16.34 9.42 8.55
CA LEU A 78 -14.97 8.99 8.46
C LEU A 78 -14.41 8.74 9.87
N ASP A 79 -14.37 7.46 10.26
CA ASP A 79 -13.65 6.98 11.44
C ASP A 79 -12.16 6.81 11.10
N ILE A 80 -11.38 7.89 11.21
CA ILE A 80 -9.94 7.88 10.92
C ILE A 80 -9.17 7.87 12.25
N PRO A 81 -8.46 6.77 12.59
CA PRO A 81 -7.75 6.67 13.85
C PRO A 81 -6.77 7.82 14.12
N PRO A 82 -6.51 8.16 15.39
CA PRO A 82 -5.66 9.31 15.75
C PRO A 82 -4.17 9.07 15.49
N THR A 83 -3.72 7.81 15.49
CA THR A 83 -2.32 7.47 15.16
C THR A 83 -2.21 7.24 13.67
N ARG A 84 -1.53 8.15 12.97
CA ARG A 84 -1.47 8.22 11.50
C ARG A 84 -0.04 8.16 10.99
N GLU A 85 0.11 7.79 9.71
CA GLU A 85 1.40 7.78 8.98
C GLU A 85 2.54 7.02 9.67
N MET A 86 2.21 5.91 10.31
CA MET A 86 3.19 5.17 11.09
C MET A 86 4.07 4.31 10.20
N LYS A 87 5.38 4.37 10.41
CA LYS A 87 6.36 3.53 9.72
C LYS A 87 6.96 2.51 10.69
N ALA A 88 6.99 1.25 10.27
CA ALA A 88 7.62 0.18 11.02
C ALA A 88 8.38 -0.75 10.07
N THR A 89 9.24 -1.58 10.66
CA THR A 89 10.04 -2.55 9.93
C THR A 89 10.09 -3.87 10.65
N ARG A 90 10.28 -4.94 9.89
CA ARG A 90 10.57 -6.27 10.43
C ARG A 90 11.69 -6.93 9.63
N GLU A 91 12.62 -7.57 10.33
CA GLU A 91 13.74 -8.27 9.73
C GLU A 91 13.45 -9.77 9.57
N TYR A 92 13.91 -10.34 8.46
CA TYR A 92 13.82 -11.75 8.13
C TYR A 92 15.17 -12.24 7.65
N GLU A 93 15.65 -13.33 8.25
CA GLU A 93 16.78 -14.09 7.73
C GLU A 93 16.30 -14.98 6.58
N ILE A 94 16.86 -14.78 5.39
CA ILE A 94 16.55 -15.48 4.14
C ILE A 94 17.87 -15.93 3.51
N GLY A 95 18.21 -17.20 3.67
CA GLY A 95 19.53 -17.72 3.25
C GLY A 95 20.66 -16.98 3.98
N GLU A 96 21.56 -16.35 3.22
CA GLU A 96 22.68 -15.55 3.74
C GLU A 96 22.36 -14.05 3.86
N HIS A 97 21.11 -13.66 3.57
CA HIS A 97 20.67 -12.27 3.54
C HIS A 97 19.73 -11.93 4.69
N THR A 98 19.94 -10.75 5.28
CA THR A 98 18.95 -10.12 6.17
C THR A 98 18.06 -9.21 5.33
N VAL A 99 16.78 -9.52 5.27
CA VAL A 99 15.76 -8.73 4.57
C VAL A 99 15.00 -7.87 5.57
N THR A 100 15.13 -6.54 5.48
CA THR A 100 14.28 -5.60 6.21
C THR A 100 13.05 -5.26 5.38
N LEU A 101 11.90 -5.83 5.77
CA LEU A 101 10.60 -5.48 5.20
C LEU A 101 10.06 -4.21 5.86
N VAL A 102 9.66 -3.25 5.05
CA VAL A 102 9.22 -1.91 5.48
C VAL A 102 7.73 -1.72 5.20
N GLY A 103 7.00 -1.26 6.21
CA GLY A 103 5.60 -0.87 6.11
C GLY A 103 5.40 0.59 6.54
N LYS A 104 4.54 1.29 5.81
CA LYS A 104 4.03 2.61 6.19
C LYS A 104 2.51 2.53 6.05
N VAL A 105 1.81 2.74 7.16
CA VAL A 105 0.35 2.61 7.24
C VAL A 105 -0.27 3.97 7.42
N ASP A 106 -1.44 4.18 6.83
CA ASP A 106 -2.11 5.48 6.90
C ASP A 106 -2.65 5.73 8.31
N ALA A 107 -3.19 4.70 8.99
CA ALA A 107 -3.57 4.82 10.39
C ALA A 107 -3.53 3.50 11.19
N VAL A 108 -3.48 3.62 12.52
CA VAL A 108 -3.49 2.48 13.46
C VAL A 108 -4.42 2.75 14.63
N LEU A 109 -5.21 1.75 14.99
CA LEU A 109 -6.02 1.73 16.21
C LEU A 109 -5.87 0.38 16.94
N GLY A 110 -5.11 0.38 18.04
CA GLY A 110 -4.82 -0.87 18.77
C GLY A 110 -4.12 -1.89 17.87
N ARG A 111 -4.78 -3.03 17.61
CA ARG A 111 -4.28 -4.08 16.69
C ARG A 111 -4.95 -4.04 15.31
N ARG A 112 -5.58 -2.92 14.95
CA ARG A 112 -6.13 -2.65 13.62
C ARG A 112 -5.21 -1.71 12.86
N ILE A 113 -4.91 -2.08 11.62
CA ILE A 113 -4.26 -1.24 10.62
C ILE A 113 -5.32 -0.73 9.66
N ASP A 114 -5.22 0.54 9.31
CA ASP A 114 -6.05 1.23 8.35
C ASP A 114 -5.19 1.72 7.18
N ASP A 115 -5.67 1.47 5.98
CA ASP A 115 -5.02 1.86 4.73
C ASP A 115 -6.05 2.51 3.81
N HIS A 116 -5.76 3.73 3.40
CA HIS A 116 -6.57 4.54 2.51
C HIS A 116 -6.21 4.20 1.08
N LYS A 117 -7.20 4.19 0.20
CA LYS A 117 -6.98 3.98 -1.24
C LYS A 117 -7.91 4.89 -2.01
N PHE A 118 -7.41 5.49 -3.07
CA PHE A 118 -8.21 6.24 -4.03
C PHE A 118 -8.29 5.49 -5.36
N THR A 119 -9.50 5.32 -5.89
CA THR A 119 -9.74 4.62 -7.16
C THR A 119 -10.88 5.25 -7.95
N SER A 120 -10.83 5.11 -9.27
CA SER A 120 -11.94 5.49 -10.16
C SER A 120 -13.08 4.49 -10.17
N ARG A 121 -12.78 3.24 -9.78
CA ARG A 121 -13.75 2.15 -9.70
C ARG A 121 -13.37 1.22 -8.56
N TYR A 122 -14.32 0.92 -7.70
CA TYR A 122 -14.14 -0.07 -6.65
C TYR A 122 -14.17 -1.50 -7.22
N ASP A 123 -13.15 -2.28 -6.84
CA ASP A 123 -13.04 -3.71 -7.12
C ASP A 123 -12.40 -4.39 -5.90
N ALA A 124 -13.23 -5.06 -5.10
CA ALA A 124 -12.80 -5.72 -3.87
C ALA A 124 -11.74 -6.79 -4.11
N GLU A 125 -11.85 -7.58 -5.19
CA GLU A 125 -10.97 -8.72 -5.44
C GLU A 125 -9.53 -8.29 -5.63
N ARG A 126 -9.31 -7.14 -6.28
CA ARG A 126 -7.99 -6.53 -6.45
C ARG A 126 -7.31 -6.24 -5.11
N PHE A 127 -8.04 -5.73 -4.13
CA PHE A 127 -7.47 -5.42 -2.80
C PHE A 127 -7.19 -6.70 -2.01
N LEU A 128 -8.07 -7.70 -2.10
CA LEU A 128 -7.87 -8.99 -1.41
C LEU A 128 -6.66 -9.76 -1.96
N GLY A 129 -6.41 -9.65 -3.27
CA GLY A 129 -5.27 -10.24 -3.95
C GLY A 129 -3.92 -9.60 -3.61
N SER A 130 -3.90 -8.34 -3.16
CA SER A 130 -2.68 -7.65 -2.73
C SER A 130 -2.02 -8.36 -1.54
N TYR A 131 -0.70 -8.35 -1.52
CA TYR A 131 0.14 -8.85 -0.45
C TYR A 131 0.42 -7.80 0.63
N GLN A 132 0.24 -6.51 0.31
CA GLN A 132 0.51 -5.38 1.20
C GLN A 132 -0.10 -5.55 2.59
N TRP A 133 -1.37 -5.96 2.66
CA TRP A 133 -2.06 -6.08 3.94
C TRP A 133 -1.46 -7.18 4.85
N ARG A 134 -0.99 -8.29 4.27
CA ARG A 134 -0.32 -9.37 5.02
C ARG A 134 0.99 -8.86 5.61
N ALA A 135 1.79 -8.16 4.80
CA ALA A 135 3.02 -7.53 5.23
C ALA A 135 2.78 -6.54 6.38
N TYR A 136 1.76 -5.67 6.27
CA TYR A 136 1.47 -4.68 7.31
C TYR A 136 0.98 -5.32 8.60
N LEU A 137 0.09 -6.32 8.53
CA LEU A 137 -0.29 -7.07 9.72
C LEU A 137 0.93 -7.66 10.42
N ASP A 138 1.84 -8.28 9.66
CA ASP A 138 3.01 -8.95 10.21
C ASP A 138 4.07 -8.02 10.79
N ILE A 139 4.34 -6.90 10.12
CA ILE A 139 5.30 -5.88 10.58
C ILE A 139 4.82 -5.25 11.89
N PHE A 140 3.52 -4.94 12.00
CA PHE A 140 2.96 -4.23 13.14
C PHE A 140 2.45 -5.16 14.26
N GLY A 141 2.51 -6.48 14.08
CA GLY A 141 1.91 -7.42 15.06
C GLY A 141 0.39 -7.25 15.20
N ALA A 142 -0.27 -6.74 14.16
CA ALA A 142 -1.70 -6.47 14.13
C ALA A 142 -2.52 -7.71 13.75
N ASP A 143 -3.83 -7.67 14.02
CA ASP A 143 -4.78 -8.77 13.79
C ASP A 143 -5.85 -8.45 12.73
N LEU A 144 -6.09 -7.17 12.49
CA LEU A 144 -7.15 -6.68 11.59
C LEU A 144 -6.56 -5.62 10.66
N PHE A 145 -6.86 -5.74 9.38
CA PHE A 145 -6.54 -4.77 8.35
C PHE A 145 -7.84 -4.22 7.78
N ARG A 146 -7.97 -2.90 7.64
CA ARG A 146 -9.12 -2.22 7.06
C ARG A 146 -8.65 -1.34 5.90
N TRP A 147 -9.14 -1.61 4.71
CA TRP A 147 -9.11 -0.63 3.64
C TRP A 147 -10.26 0.36 3.81
N ASN A 148 -9.95 1.64 3.65
CA ASN A 148 -10.93 2.69 3.39
C ASN A 148 -10.72 3.13 1.94
N VAL A 149 -11.53 2.57 1.03
CA VAL A 149 -11.40 2.81 -0.41
C VAL A 149 -12.35 3.91 -0.82
N PHE A 150 -11.79 5.07 -1.13
CA PHE A 150 -12.48 6.20 -1.71
C PHE A 150 -12.64 5.98 -3.20
N GLU A 151 -13.88 5.86 -3.66
CA GLU A 151 -14.22 5.77 -5.08
C GLU A 151 -14.65 7.15 -5.56
N GLY A 152 -14.05 7.64 -6.65
CA GLY A 152 -14.37 8.96 -7.17
C GLY A 152 -13.90 9.18 -8.60
N ARG A 153 -14.26 10.32 -9.17
CA ARG A 153 -13.94 10.66 -10.56
C ARG A 153 -13.48 12.09 -10.69
N GLU A 154 -12.62 12.34 -11.65
CA GLU A 154 -12.21 13.70 -12.01
C GLU A 154 -13.38 14.43 -12.68
N VAL A 155 -13.66 15.65 -12.21
CA VAL A 155 -14.72 16.54 -12.70
C VAL A 155 -14.20 17.88 -13.21
N GLY A 156 -12.90 18.14 -13.03
CA GLY A 156 -12.14 19.28 -13.51
C GLY A 156 -10.66 19.03 -13.25
N GLU A 157 -9.77 19.87 -13.79
CA GLU A 157 -8.32 19.71 -13.60
C GLU A 157 -7.97 19.58 -12.11
N ARG A 158 -7.49 18.39 -11.71
CA ARG A 158 -7.15 18.06 -10.31
C ARG A 158 -8.29 18.26 -9.31
N HIS A 159 -9.54 18.24 -9.80
CA HIS A 159 -10.75 18.28 -8.99
C HIS A 159 -11.47 16.95 -9.11
N TYR A 160 -11.57 16.24 -8.00
CA TYR A 160 -12.24 14.94 -7.91
C TYR A 160 -13.52 15.05 -7.08
N THR A 161 -14.57 14.39 -7.53
CA THR A 161 -15.74 14.09 -6.69
C THR A 161 -15.63 12.67 -6.20
N ILE A 162 -15.54 12.49 -4.88
CA ILE A 162 -15.59 11.19 -4.23
C ILE A 162 -17.06 10.81 -4.03
N THR A 163 -17.49 9.74 -4.67
CA THR A 163 -18.89 9.32 -4.71
C THR A 163 -19.23 8.27 -3.67
N SER A 164 -18.23 7.52 -3.19
CA SER A 164 -18.46 6.42 -2.25
C SER A 164 -17.23 6.18 -1.36
N LEU A 165 -17.47 5.66 -0.17
CA LEU A 165 -16.45 5.09 0.71
C LEU A 165 -16.75 3.61 0.93
N HIS A 166 -15.81 2.74 0.53
CA HIS A 166 -15.95 1.29 0.72
C HIS A 166 -15.00 0.82 1.81
N LYS A 167 -15.54 0.19 2.85
CA LYS A 167 -14.76 -0.40 3.95
C LYS A 167 -14.62 -1.90 3.72
N LEU A 168 -13.39 -2.38 3.59
CA LEU A 168 -13.09 -3.80 3.42
C LEU A 168 -12.12 -4.25 4.50
N THR A 169 -12.34 -5.43 5.08
CA THR A 169 -11.52 -5.92 6.19
C THR A 169 -10.94 -7.29 5.94
N MET A 170 -9.70 -7.50 6.38
CA MET A 170 -9.00 -8.78 6.38
C MET A 170 -8.37 -9.05 7.74
N HIS A 171 -8.25 -10.32 8.08
CA HIS A 171 -7.74 -10.76 9.39
C HIS A 171 -6.41 -11.49 9.25
N ARG A 172 -5.60 -11.40 10.30
CA ARG A 172 -4.45 -12.29 10.47
C ARG A 172 -4.92 -13.74 10.48
N TYR A 173 -4.17 -14.61 9.81
CA TYR A 173 -4.41 -16.04 9.77
C TYR A 173 -3.18 -16.84 10.21
N PRO A 174 -3.35 -18.06 10.74
CA PRO A 174 -2.26 -18.96 11.06
C PRO A 174 -1.39 -19.26 9.82
N GLY A 175 -0.06 -19.16 9.95
CA GLY A 175 0.87 -19.40 8.84
C GLY A 175 1.19 -18.16 7.99
N MET A 176 0.57 -16.99 8.25
CA MET A 176 0.90 -15.74 7.53
C MET A 176 2.39 -15.41 7.54
N GLY A 177 3.08 -15.63 8.66
CA GLY A 177 4.53 -15.38 8.74
C GLY A 177 5.35 -16.30 7.83
N ASP A 178 4.92 -17.54 7.65
CA ASP A 178 5.58 -18.51 6.76
C ASP A 178 5.35 -18.16 5.29
N ASP A 179 4.13 -17.69 4.97
CA ASP A 179 3.83 -17.15 3.64
C ASP A 179 4.72 -15.96 3.32
N ILE A 180 4.92 -15.03 4.26
CA ILE A 180 5.78 -13.86 4.06
C ILE A 180 7.22 -14.28 3.82
N ARG A 181 7.74 -15.22 4.61
CA ARG A 181 9.09 -15.75 4.38
C ARG A 181 9.23 -16.37 3.00
N ARG A 182 8.24 -17.12 2.52
CA ARG A 182 8.25 -17.73 1.19
C ARG A 182 8.29 -16.68 0.08
N GLU A 183 7.45 -15.65 0.17
CA GLU A 183 7.44 -14.56 -0.82
C GLU A 183 8.75 -13.75 -0.80
N LEU A 184 9.28 -13.47 0.39
CA LEU A 184 10.59 -12.81 0.53
C LEU A 184 11.72 -13.66 -0.05
N SER A 185 11.70 -14.98 0.16
CA SER A 185 12.67 -15.90 -0.45
C SER A 185 12.62 -15.83 -1.97
N ALA A 186 11.43 -15.95 -2.57
CA ALA A 186 11.27 -15.86 -4.02
C ALA A 186 11.72 -14.49 -4.57
N PHE A 187 11.47 -13.42 -3.83
CA PHE A 187 11.92 -12.08 -4.21
C PHE A 187 13.45 -11.94 -4.13
N VAL A 188 14.09 -12.49 -3.09
CA VAL A 188 15.57 -12.50 -2.97
C VAL A 188 16.20 -13.29 -4.12
N ASP A 189 15.65 -14.47 -4.43
CA ASP A 189 16.11 -15.29 -5.56
C ASP A 189 16.01 -14.51 -6.88
N PHE A 190 14.91 -13.78 -7.08
CA PHE A 190 14.74 -12.90 -8.25
C PHE A 190 15.80 -11.78 -8.30
N LEU A 191 16.04 -11.09 -7.17
CA LEU A 191 17.06 -10.04 -7.10
C LEU A 191 18.45 -10.58 -7.39
N ALA A 192 18.79 -11.80 -6.97
CA ALA A 192 20.10 -12.40 -7.21
C ALA A 192 20.42 -12.56 -8.69
N VAL A 193 19.39 -12.82 -9.51
CA VAL A 193 19.54 -13.00 -10.96
C VAL A 193 19.51 -11.65 -11.69
N HIS A 194 18.60 -10.76 -11.32
CA HIS A 194 18.28 -9.57 -12.13
C HIS A 194 18.75 -8.23 -11.56
N MET A 195 19.06 -8.18 -10.27
CA MET A 195 19.48 -6.97 -9.55
C MET A 195 20.54 -7.27 -8.47
N PRO A 196 21.66 -7.96 -8.79
CA PRO A 196 22.65 -8.35 -7.79
C PRO A 196 23.26 -7.15 -7.05
N GLU A 197 23.25 -5.95 -7.65
CA GLU A 197 23.65 -4.69 -7.02
C GLU A 197 22.82 -4.32 -5.78
N LYS A 198 21.62 -4.89 -5.63
CA LYS A 198 20.76 -4.70 -4.46
C LYS A 198 21.07 -5.67 -3.31
N LEU A 199 21.90 -6.68 -3.57
CA LEU A 199 22.29 -7.71 -2.60
C LEU A 199 23.71 -7.50 -2.07
N SER A 200 24.42 -6.45 -2.49
CA SER A 200 25.82 -6.15 -2.14
C SER A 200 25.94 -5.01 -1.14
#